data_AF-A0A8J4XRT5-F1
#
_entry.id   AF-A0A8J4XRT5-F1
#
_cell.length_a   1.000
_cell.length_b   1.000
_cell.length_c   1.000
_cell.angle_alpha   90.00
_cell.angle_beta   90.00
_cell.angle_gamma   90.00
#
_symmetry.space_group_name_H-M   'P 1'
#
loop_
_entity.id
_entity.type
_entity.pdbx_description
1 polymer ?
#
loop_
_entity_poly.entity_id
_entity_poly.type
_entity_poly.pdbx_seq_one_letter_code
_entity_poly.pdbx_strand_id
1 'polypeptide(L)'
;MKDEQPWCFRCWGFGHISRYCFAAERCAWCSGPHDSRSCPHRAPPPAAPASDSVSTPPQVSPPDTSLWECPRCHQAGVNVWHGCARRQTLAAPAATIIPQLALPLPPPRCTPHPALPTASVSPQVTALSNTVAALQFRIASLEAAIDGVEARLDRLAEQRATLDTSLQTGAESQRVIIASVATFAEKMDLFAARLETLPATVAPRAPPSCGARATPFARA
;
A
#
# COMPACT_ATOMS: atom_id res chain seq x y z
N MET A 1 -15.08 -4.68 16.47
CA MET A 1 -13.83 -5.26 15.97
C MET A 1 -14.10 -6.72 15.61
N LYS A 2 -14.56 -7.01 14.38
CA LYS A 2 -14.87 -8.38 13.91
C LYS A 2 -14.13 -8.75 12.62
N ASP A 3 -13.20 -7.91 12.16
CA ASP A 3 -12.71 -7.95 10.78
C ASP A 3 -11.26 -8.43 10.60
N GLU A 4 -10.62 -8.95 11.65
CA GLU A 4 -9.25 -9.49 11.57
C GLU A 4 -9.21 -11.03 11.59
N GLN A 5 -10.13 -11.70 10.89
CA GLN A 5 -9.95 -13.13 10.68
C GLN A 5 -8.88 -13.37 9.60
N PRO A 6 -7.86 -14.20 9.88
CA PRO A 6 -6.81 -14.49 8.91
C PRO A 6 -7.43 -15.15 7.67
N TRP A 7 -7.07 -14.62 6.50
CA TRP A 7 -7.49 -15.14 5.21
C TRP A 7 -6.53 -16.22 4.73
N CYS A 8 -7.07 -17.35 4.29
CA CYS A 8 -6.27 -18.45 3.78
C CYS A 8 -5.99 -18.27 2.28
N PHE A 9 -4.76 -17.97 1.89
CA PHE A 9 -4.38 -17.82 0.48
C PHE A 9 -4.48 -19.13 -0.33
N ARG A 10 -4.57 -20.28 0.35
CA ARG A 10 -4.67 -21.59 -0.32
C ARG A 10 -6.08 -21.88 -0.82
N CYS A 11 -7.10 -21.51 -0.05
CA CYS A 11 -8.51 -21.80 -0.36
C CYS A 11 -9.41 -20.56 -0.47
N TRP A 12 -8.86 -19.37 -0.22
CA TRP A 12 -9.58 -18.10 -0.17
C TRP A 12 -10.70 -18.06 0.88
N GLY A 13 -10.60 -18.94 1.89
CA GLY A 13 -11.57 -19.05 2.99
C GLY A 13 -11.12 -18.28 4.23
N PHE A 14 -12.09 -17.84 5.02
CA PHE A 14 -11.84 -17.18 6.31
C PHE A 14 -11.61 -18.21 7.43
N GLY A 15 -10.92 -17.78 8.50
CA GLY A 15 -10.85 -18.51 9.76
C GLY A 15 -9.65 -19.44 9.93
N HIS A 16 -8.69 -19.47 8.98
CA HIS A 16 -7.46 -20.24 9.14
C HIS A 16 -6.31 -19.70 8.27
N ILE A 17 -5.07 -20.04 8.65
CA ILE A 17 -3.85 -19.65 7.93
C ILE A 17 -3.48 -20.75 6.94
N SER A 18 -2.94 -20.40 5.76
CA SER A 18 -2.61 -21.31 4.65
C SER A 18 -1.87 -22.59 5.05
N ARG A 19 -1.03 -22.55 6.09
CA ARG A 19 -0.27 -23.71 6.59
C ARG A 19 -1.14 -24.81 7.22
N TYR A 20 -2.35 -24.47 7.67
CA TYR A 20 -3.30 -25.39 8.29
C TYR A 20 -4.51 -25.68 7.38
N CYS A 21 -4.43 -25.27 6.11
CA CYS A 21 -5.49 -25.50 5.15
C CYS A 21 -5.38 -26.92 4.55
N PHE A 22 -6.39 -27.75 4.80
CA PHE A 22 -6.53 -29.08 4.21
C PHE A 22 -7.19 -29.06 2.82
N ALA A 23 -7.62 -27.90 2.33
CA ALA A 23 -8.17 -27.79 0.98
C ALA A 23 -7.07 -28.02 -0.07
N ALA A 24 -7.46 -28.64 -1.19
CA ALA A 24 -6.60 -28.76 -2.35
C ALA A 24 -6.20 -27.38 -2.87
N GLU A 25 -4.98 -27.25 -3.37
CA GLU A 25 -4.50 -26.00 -3.95
C GLU A 25 -5.36 -25.59 -5.14
N ARG A 26 -5.78 -24.33 -5.14
CA ARG A 26 -6.55 -23.72 -6.22
C ARG A 26 -5.70 -22.65 -6.87
N CYS A 27 -5.81 -22.53 -8.18
CA CYS A 27 -5.15 -21.49 -8.94
C CYS A 27 -5.56 -20.09 -8.44
N ALA A 28 -4.60 -19.22 -8.15
CA ALA A 28 -4.86 -17.86 -7.66
C ALA A 28 -5.55 -16.96 -8.71
N TRP A 29 -5.48 -17.33 -9.99
CA TRP A 29 -6.03 -16.53 -11.09
C TRP A 29 -7.47 -16.92 -11.44
N CYS A 30 -7.80 -18.21 -11.38
CA CYS A 30 -9.10 -18.70 -11.85
C CYS A 30 -9.78 -19.69 -10.89
N SER A 31 -9.19 -19.94 -9.72
CA SER A 31 -9.69 -20.91 -8.72
C SER A 31 -9.85 -22.34 -9.24
N GLY A 32 -9.18 -22.73 -10.33
CA GLY A 32 -9.19 -24.09 -10.89
C GLY A 32 -8.25 -25.07 -10.16
N PRO A 33 -8.40 -26.39 -10.37
CA PRO A 33 -7.59 -27.44 -9.75
C PRO A 33 -6.23 -27.62 -10.48
N HIS A 34 -5.43 -26.57 -10.53
CA HIS A 34 -4.09 -26.58 -11.13
C HIS A 34 -3.18 -25.58 -10.44
N ASP A 35 -1.87 -25.73 -10.65
CA ASP A 35 -0.85 -24.77 -10.17
C ASP A 35 -1.06 -23.41 -10.85
N SER A 36 -1.02 -22.32 -10.08
CA SER A 36 -1.13 -20.94 -10.59
C SER A 36 -0.10 -20.61 -11.68
N ARG A 37 1.02 -21.35 -11.75
CA ARG A 37 2.05 -21.19 -12.78
C ARG A 37 1.65 -21.75 -14.15
N SER A 38 0.78 -22.75 -14.20
CA SER A 38 0.27 -23.36 -15.43
C SER A 38 -1.12 -22.84 -15.82
N CYS A 39 -1.59 -21.77 -15.19
CA CYS A 39 -2.91 -21.23 -15.45
C CYS A 39 -3.01 -20.61 -16.85
N PRO A 40 -3.98 -21.03 -17.69
CA PRO A 40 -4.19 -20.45 -19.01
C PRO A 40 -4.69 -19.00 -18.95
N HIS A 41 -5.23 -18.56 -17.80
CA HIS A 41 -5.67 -17.19 -17.57
C HIS A 41 -4.55 -16.28 -17.06
N ARG A 42 -3.33 -16.80 -16.85
CA ARG A 42 -2.21 -15.98 -16.43
C ARG A 42 -1.77 -15.10 -17.59
N ALA A 43 -1.87 -13.78 -17.42
CA ALA A 43 -1.32 -12.84 -18.40
C ALA A 43 0.18 -13.13 -18.62
N PRO A 44 0.65 -13.12 -19.88
CA PRO A 44 2.07 -13.25 -20.15
C PRO A 44 2.84 -12.19 -19.36
N PRO A 45 4.04 -12.52 -18.80
CA PRO A 45 4.87 -11.49 -18.20
C PRO A 45 5.11 -10.39 -19.25
N PRO A 46 5.03 -9.10 -18.86
CA PRO A 46 5.30 -8.01 -19.78
C PRO A 46 6.69 -8.20 -20.39
N ALA A 47 6.80 -7.96 -21.71
CA ALA A 47 8.08 -8.06 -22.40
C ALA A 47 9.10 -7.16 -21.69
N ALA A 48 10.25 -7.73 -21.34
CA ALA A 48 11.33 -6.96 -20.75
C ALA A 48 11.70 -5.83 -21.74
N PRO A 49 11.80 -4.56 -21.29
CA PRO A 49 12.18 -3.47 -22.17
C PRO A 49 13.59 -3.75 -22.72
N ALA A 50 13.74 -3.64 -24.04
CA ALA A 50 15.03 -3.66 -24.69
C ALA A 50 15.89 -2.54 -24.08
N SER A 51 16.97 -2.92 -23.42
CA SER A 51 17.82 -2.00 -22.67
C SER A 51 18.72 -1.24 -23.63
N ASP A 52 18.50 0.06 -23.77
CA ASP A 52 19.51 0.97 -24.29
C ASP A 52 20.64 1.12 -23.26
N SER A 53 21.85 0.81 -23.70
CA SER A 53 23.08 0.81 -22.93
C SER A 53 23.51 2.21 -22.49
N VAL A 54 22.95 2.78 -21.42
CA VAL A 54 23.63 3.82 -20.63
C VAL A 54 23.22 3.70 -19.15
N SER A 55 24.23 3.58 -18.30
CA SER A 55 24.17 3.63 -16.83
C SER A 55 23.54 2.43 -16.14
N THR A 56 24.33 1.38 -15.97
CA THR A 56 24.16 0.33 -14.98
C THR A 56 24.04 0.96 -13.58
N PRO A 57 22.88 0.90 -12.89
CA PRO A 57 22.87 1.13 -11.45
C PRO A 57 23.71 0.03 -10.79
N PRO A 58 24.47 0.32 -9.71
CA PRO A 58 25.25 -0.70 -9.03
C PRO A 58 24.31 -1.84 -8.62
N GLN A 59 24.57 -3.03 -9.16
CA GLN A 59 23.89 -4.25 -8.79
C GLN A 59 24.16 -4.45 -7.29
N VAL A 60 23.18 -4.10 -6.46
CA VAL A 60 23.19 -4.42 -5.04
C VAL A 60 23.15 -5.93 -4.97
N SER A 61 24.30 -6.55 -4.69
CA SER A 61 24.38 -7.97 -4.36
C SER A 61 23.25 -8.29 -3.38
N PRO A 62 22.50 -9.39 -3.58
CA PRO A 62 21.49 -9.81 -2.61
C PRO A 62 22.12 -9.76 -1.22
N PRO A 63 21.46 -9.15 -0.22
CA PRO A 63 22.00 -9.08 1.13
C PRO A 63 22.43 -10.49 1.53
N ASP A 64 23.66 -10.62 2.02
CA ASP A 64 24.25 -11.90 2.35
C ASP A 64 23.42 -12.56 3.47
N THR A 65 22.49 -13.41 3.07
CA THR A 65 21.59 -14.12 3.99
C THR A 65 22.30 -15.28 4.68
N SER A 66 23.59 -15.51 4.40
CA SER A 66 24.39 -16.53 5.09
C SER A 66 24.49 -16.29 6.60
N LEU A 67 24.36 -15.03 7.04
CA LEU A 67 24.38 -14.64 8.45
C LEU A 67 23.04 -14.83 9.17
N TRP A 68 21.96 -15.14 8.46
CA TRP A 68 20.67 -15.33 9.10
C TRP A 68 20.54 -16.76 9.64
N GLU A 69 20.38 -16.87 10.95
CA GLU A 69 20.09 -18.12 11.64
C GLU A 69 18.60 -18.22 11.97
N CYS A 70 17.99 -19.36 11.72
CA CYS A 70 16.61 -19.59 12.14
C CYS A 70 16.52 -19.59 13.68
N PRO A 71 15.78 -18.68 14.34
CA PRO A 71 15.71 -18.65 15.81
C PRO A 71 15.03 -19.88 16.44
N ARG A 72 14.46 -20.79 15.62
CA ARG A 72 13.90 -22.07 16.08
C ARG A 72 14.85 -23.26 15.95
N CYS A 73 15.78 -23.25 14.98
CA CYS A 73 16.63 -24.41 14.70
C CYS A 73 18.12 -24.08 14.50
N HIS A 74 18.50 -22.81 14.57
CA HIS A 74 19.88 -22.32 14.45
C HIS A 74 20.63 -22.79 13.18
N GLN A 75 19.91 -23.14 12.11
CA GLN A 75 20.55 -23.35 10.81
C GLN A 75 20.85 -22.00 10.16
N ALA A 76 22.10 -21.83 9.72
CA ALA A 76 22.55 -20.71 8.91
C ALA A 76 22.09 -20.85 7.45
N GLY A 77 21.87 -19.73 6.77
CA GLY A 77 21.58 -19.68 5.33
C GLY A 77 20.18 -20.15 4.94
N VAL A 78 19.24 -20.27 5.89
CA VAL A 78 17.83 -20.58 5.60
C VAL A 78 17.01 -19.30 5.61
N ASN A 79 16.05 -19.16 4.69
CA ASN A 79 15.18 -17.98 4.68
C ASN A 79 14.14 -18.04 5.83
N VAL A 80 13.52 -16.89 6.15
CA VAL A 80 12.40 -16.76 7.12
C VAL A 80 11.24 -17.74 6.87
N TRP A 81 11.16 -18.30 5.67
CA TRP A 81 10.11 -19.21 5.22
C TRP A 81 10.50 -20.70 5.26
N HIS A 82 11.71 -21.03 5.71
CA HIS A 82 12.12 -22.41 5.89
C HIS A 82 11.18 -23.08 6.90
N GLY A 83 10.49 -24.13 6.42
CA GLY A 83 9.54 -24.92 7.20
C GLY A 83 10.23 -25.73 8.28
N CYS A 84 10.71 -25.09 9.33
CA CYS A 84 11.39 -25.74 10.44
C CYS A 84 10.37 -26.66 11.16
N ALA A 85 10.46 -27.97 10.85
CA ALA A 85 9.50 -29.01 11.23
C ALA A 85 9.81 -29.70 12.57
N ARG A 86 10.79 -29.21 13.35
CA ARG A 86 11.02 -29.70 14.71
C ARG A 86 9.90 -29.23 15.64
N ARG A 87 8.86 -30.05 15.70
CA ARG A 87 7.89 -30.05 16.79
C ARG A 87 8.66 -30.28 18.09
N GLN A 88 8.49 -29.39 19.07
CA GLN A 88 8.77 -29.72 20.46
C GLN A 88 7.76 -30.79 20.86
N THR A 89 8.14 -32.06 20.76
CA THR A 89 7.50 -33.13 21.54
C THR A 89 7.95 -32.90 22.99
N LEU A 90 7.20 -32.08 23.72
CA LEU A 90 7.23 -32.11 25.18
C LEU A 90 6.68 -33.48 25.59
N ALA A 91 7.58 -34.42 25.87
CA ALA A 91 7.27 -35.59 26.67
C ALA A 91 6.88 -35.09 28.07
N ALA A 92 5.61 -35.26 28.42
CA ALA A 92 5.11 -35.01 29.76
C ALA A 92 5.87 -35.90 30.77
N PRO A 93 6.37 -35.35 31.90
CA PRO A 93 6.79 -36.21 32.99
C PRO A 93 5.54 -36.82 33.62
N ALA A 94 5.47 -38.15 33.60
CA ALA A 94 4.49 -38.93 34.32
C ALA A 94 4.56 -38.58 35.82
N ALA A 95 3.43 -38.13 36.35
CA ALA A 95 3.20 -38.06 37.78
C ALA A 95 3.18 -39.49 38.34
N THR A 96 4.13 -39.80 39.22
CA THR A 96 4.05 -40.98 40.09
C THR A 96 3.95 -40.50 41.54
N ILE A 97 2.87 -40.95 42.16
CA ILE A 97 2.36 -40.70 43.50
C ILE A 97 3.29 -41.32 44.57
N ILE A 98 3.46 -40.65 45.72
CA ILE A 98 3.64 -41.31 47.03
C ILE A 98 2.84 -40.56 48.10
N PRO A 99 1.98 -41.23 48.89
CA PRO A 99 1.37 -40.71 50.10
C PRO A 99 2.21 -41.11 51.33
N GLN A 100 2.52 -40.17 52.23
CA GLN A 100 3.09 -40.49 53.54
C GLN A 100 2.39 -39.72 54.65
N LEU A 101 2.01 -40.51 55.64
CA LEU A 101 1.19 -40.28 56.82
C LEU A 101 1.60 -39.08 57.68
N ALA A 102 0.59 -38.51 58.32
CA ALA A 102 0.71 -37.62 59.46
C ALA A 102 1.34 -38.33 60.69
N LEU A 103 2.21 -37.61 61.40
CA LEU A 103 2.41 -37.77 62.84
C LEU A 103 2.73 -36.40 63.50
N PRO A 104 2.34 -36.14 64.77
CA PRO A 104 2.33 -34.80 65.36
C PRO A 104 3.42 -34.54 66.46
N LEU A 105 3.61 -33.23 66.78
CA LEU A 105 4.36 -32.55 67.88
C LEU A 105 5.88 -32.30 67.69
N PRO A 106 6.53 -31.27 68.33
CA PRO A 106 6.17 -30.44 69.51
C PRO A 106 6.36 -28.89 69.36
N PRO A 107 6.07 -28.04 70.39
CA PRO A 107 6.13 -26.57 70.29
C PRO A 107 7.55 -25.97 70.22
N PRO A 108 7.72 -24.71 69.72
CA PRO A 108 9.02 -24.12 69.46
C PRO A 108 9.71 -23.67 70.74
N ARG A 109 10.92 -24.18 70.99
CA ARG A 109 11.87 -23.60 71.95
C ARG A 109 12.64 -22.48 71.25
N CYS A 110 12.62 -21.29 71.86
CA CYS A 110 13.41 -20.15 71.45
C CYS A 110 14.91 -20.46 71.53
N THR A 111 15.56 -20.56 70.37
CA THR A 111 17.02 -20.42 70.24
C THR A 111 17.31 -19.15 69.45
N PRO A 112 18.28 -18.31 69.85
CA PRO A 112 18.71 -17.16 69.06
C PRO A 112 19.31 -17.66 67.74
N HIS A 113 18.69 -17.32 66.61
CA HIS A 113 19.27 -17.60 65.30
C HIS A 113 20.47 -16.69 65.05
N PRO A 114 21.63 -17.24 64.63
CA PRO A 114 22.68 -16.43 64.03
C PRO A 114 22.21 -15.93 62.66
N ALA A 115 22.46 -14.64 62.43
CA ALA A 115 22.39 -13.87 61.18
C ALA A 115 21.66 -14.50 59.98
N LEU A 116 20.59 -13.83 59.55
CA LEU A 116 19.94 -14.00 58.24
C LEU A 116 21.01 -14.14 57.12
N PRO A 117 20.94 -15.17 56.27
CA PRO A 117 21.59 -15.10 54.98
C PRO A 117 20.89 -14.01 54.17
N THR A 118 21.65 -12.99 53.82
CA THR A 118 21.29 -11.95 52.86
C THR A 118 20.66 -12.60 51.62
N ALA A 119 19.48 -12.09 51.26
CA ALA A 119 18.65 -12.58 50.17
C ALA A 119 19.47 -12.79 48.87
N SER A 120 19.78 -14.04 48.56
CA SER A 120 20.29 -14.42 47.24
C SER A 120 19.10 -14.39 46.29
N VAL A 121 18.92 -13.26 45.60
CA VAL A 121 17.95 -13.16 44.50
C VAL A 121 18.35 -14.20 43.46
N SER A 122 17.52 -15.24 43.28
CA SER A 122 17.79 -16.32 42.34
C SER A 122 18.05 -15.76 40.94
N PRO A 123 19.03 -16.30 40.18
CA PRO A 123 19.36 -15.83 38.83
C PRO A 123 18.16 -15.83 37.87
N GLN A 124 17.16 -16.67 38.14
CA GLN A 124 15.89 -16.70 37.39
C GLN A 124 15.07 -15.42 37.57
N VAL A 125 15.05 -14.85 38.78
CA VAL A 125 14.33 -13.60 39.07
C VAL A 125 15.02 -12.42 38.38
N THR A 126 16.35 -12.39 38.36
CA THR A 126 17.12 -11.38 37.63
C THR A 126 16.90 -11.48 36.12
N ALA A 127 16.91 -12.70 35.56
CA ALA A 127 16.61 -12.91 34.14
C ALA A 127 15.19 -12.46 33.78
N LEU A 128 14.20 -12.81 34.60
CA LEU A 128 12.82 -12.37 34.41
C LEU A 128 12.72 -10.84 34.47
N SER A 129 13.34 -10.20 35.46
CA SER A 129 13.39 -8.74 35.59
C SER A 129 13.95 -8.07 34.32
N ASN A 130 15.05 -8.60 33.79
CA ASN A 130 15.65 -8.09 32.54
C ASN A 130 14.69 -8.25 31.34
N THR A 131 13.98 -9.37 31.24
CA THR A 131 12.99 -9.57 30.16
C THR A 131 11.80 -8.61 30.29
N VAL A 132 11.32 -8.34 31.51
CA VAL A 132 10.25 -7.39 31.77
C VAL A 132 10.69 -5.98 31.39
N ALA A 133 11.89 -5.56 31.78
CA ALA A 133 12.44 -4.27 31.39
C ALA A 133 12.57 -4.12 29.87
N ALA A 134 13.04 -5.16 29.17
CA ALA A 134 13.12 -5.17 27.71
C ALA A 134 11.73 -5.09 27.05
N LEU A 135 10.73 -5.78 27.60
CA LEU A 135 9.35 -5.71 27.10
C LEU A 135 8.74 -4.32 27.32
N GLN A 136 8.95 -3.72 28.49
CA GLN A 136 8.50 -2.36 28.78
C GLN A 136 9.09 -1.35 27.79
N PHE A 137 10.39 -1.45 27.49
CA PHE A 137 11.03 -0.61 26.48
C PHE A 137 10.43 -0.80 25.09
N ARG A 138 10.16 -2.06 24.70
CA ARG A 138 9.52 -2.35 23.41
C ARG A 138 8.10 -1.81 23.32
N ILE A 139 7.32 -1.88 24.41
CA ILE A 139 5.97 -1.31 24.47
C ILE A 139 6.04 0.21 24.27
N ALA A 140 6.89 0.90 25.02
CA ALA A 140 7.08 2.34 24.87
C ALA A 140 7.51 2.74 23.44
N SER A 141 8.38 1.93 22.82
CA SER A 141 8.78 2.14 21.43
C SER A 141 7.65 1.91 20.43
N LEU A 142 6.74 0.97 20.70
CA LEU A 142 5.58 0.72 19.83
C LEU A 142 4.53 1.82 20.00
N GLU A 143 4.30 2.30 21.21
CA GLU A 143 3.42 3.45 21.49
C GLU A 143 3.90 4.68 20.70
N ALA A 144 5.18 5.03 20.81
CA ALA A 144 5.75 6.14 20.03
C ALA A 144 5.65 5.93 18.50
N ALA A 145 5.74 4.69 18.03
CA ALA A 145 5.57 4.38 16.61
C ALA A 145 4.11 4.55 16.16
N ILE A 146 3.15 4.19 17.01
CA ILE A 146 1.71 4.38 16.77
C ILE A 146 1.39 5.87 16.72
N ASP A 147 1.86 6.66 17.68
CA ASP A 147 1.70 8.13 17.68
C ASP A 147 2.27 8.74 16.38
N GLY A 148 3.42 8.24 15.92
CA GLY A 148 4.02 8.66 14.66
C GLY A 148 3.19 8.29 13.42
N VAL A 149 2.48 7.17 13.44
CA VAL A 149 1.55 6.76 12.37
C VAL A 149 0.30 7.64 12.40
N GLU A 150 -0.28 7.89 13.56
CA GLU A 150 -1.44 8.77 13.73
C GLU A 150 -1.15 10.17 13.18
N ALA A 151 -0.03 10.78 13.58
CA ALA A 151 0.41 12.08 13.07
C ALA A 151 0.68 12.10 11.55
N ARG A 152 0.96 10.95 10.93
CA ARG A 152 1.08 10.85 9.45
C ARG A 152 -0.30 10.75 8.79
N LEU A 153 -1.25 10.06 9.41
CA LEU A 153 -2.62 9.98 8.92
C LEU A 153 -3.31 11.34 8.97
N ASP A 154 -3.12 12.11 10.04
CA ASP A 154 -3.66 13.46 10.15
C ASP A 154 -3.16 14.37 9.02
N ARG A 155 -1.85 14.34 8.75
CA ARG A 155 -1.27 15.10 7.63
C ARG A 155 -1.81 14.66 6.27
N LEU A 156 -2.02 13.36 6.06
CA LEU A 156 -2.64 12.87 4.82
C LEU A 156 -4.10 13.33 4.69
N ALA A 157 -4.83 13.39 5.80
CA ALA A 157 -6.20 13.90 5.82
C ALA A 157 -6.26 15.40 5.48
N GLU A 158 -5.36 16.20 6.02
CA GLU A 158 -5.22 17.63 5.67
C GLU A 158 -4.84 17.84 4.20
N GLN A 159 -3.90 17.06 3.68
CA GLN A 159 -3.52 17.09 2.26
C GLN A 159 -4.70 16.73 1.36
N ARG A 160 -5.48 15.72 1.74
CA ARG A 160 -6.69 15.34 1.01
C ARG A 160 -7.72 16.47 0.99
N ALA A 161 -7.99 17.12 2.12
CA ALA A 161 -8.90 18.26 2.17
C ALA A 161 -8.44 19.42 1.28
N THR A 162 -7.12 19.67 1.21
CA THR A 162 -6.54 20.68 0.33
C THR A 162 -6.68 20.32 -1.16
N LEU A 163 -6.52 19.05 -1.50
CA LEU A 163 -6.74 18.57 -2.87
C LEU A 163 -8.22 18.65 -3.27
N ASP A 164 -9.13 18.26 -2.38
CA ASP A 164 -10.57 18.30 -2.62
C ASP A 164 -11.04 19.75 -2.88
N THR A 165 -10.59 20.71 -2.07
CA THR A 165 -10.88 22.13 -2.29
C THR A 165 -10.30 22.65 -3.60
N SER A 166 -9.06 22.28 -3.94
CA SER A 166 -8.43 22.68 -5.20
C SER A 166 -9.17 22.12 -6.42
N LEU A 167 -9.61 20.86 -6.36
CA LEU A 167 -10.42 20.24 -7.41
C LEU A 167 -11.77 20.92 -7.56
N GLN A 168 -12.42 21.29 -6.45
CA GLN A 168 -13.68 22.02 -6.48
C GLN A 168 -13.51 23.40 -7.15
N THR A 169 -12.50 24.17 -6.77
CA THR A 169 -12.18 25.46 -7.41
C THR A 169 -11.86 25.27 -8.90
N GLY A 170 -11.09 24.23 -9.25
CA GLY A 170 -10.81 23.87 -10.64
C GLY A 170 -12.09 23.60 -11.43
N ALA A 171 -13.00 22.79 -10.90
CA ALA A 171 -14.28 22.48 -11.53
C ALA A 171 -15.16 23.72 -11.70
N GLU A 172 -15.21 24.62 -10.71
CA GLU A 172 -15.92 25.90 -10.80
C GLU A 172 -15.33 26.81 -11.88
N SER A 173 -13.99 26.91 -11.95
CA SER A 173 -13.32 27.69 -12.99
C SER A 173 -13.61 27.15 -14.40
N GLN A 174 -13.61 25.82 -14.58
CA GLN A 174 -13.95 25.19 -15.85
C GLN A 174 -15.40 25.47 -16.26
N ARG A 175 -16.36 25.42 -15.32
CA ARG A 175 -17.76 25.77 -15.61
C ARG A 175 -17.90 27.20 -16.13
N VAL A 176 -17.19 28.15 -15.52
CA VAL A 176 -17.19 29.56 -15.95
C VAL A 176 -16.58 29.72 -17.35
N ILE A 177 -15.47 29.03 -17.63
CA ILE A 177 -14.83 29.05 -18.95
C ILE A 177 -15.78 28.48 -20.02
N ILE A 178 -16.40 27.33 -19.75
CA ILE A 178 -17.34 26.69 -20.68
C ILE A 178 -18.51 27.64 -20.98
N ALA A 179 -19.10 28.28 -19.96
CA ALA A 179 -20.18 29.23 -20.16
C ALA A 179 -19.75 30.45 -20.99
N SER A 180 -18.53 30.95 -20.76
CA SER A 180 -17.96 32.09 -21.51
C SER A 180 -17.72 31.74 -22.99
N VAL A 181 -17.18 30.53 -23.25
CA VAL A 181 -16.96 30.03 -24.61
C VAL A 181 -18.28 29.81 -25.34
N ALA A 182 -19.30 29.24 -24.68
CA ALA A 182 -20.63 29.08 -25.26
C ALA A 182 -21.24 30.45 -25.64
N THR A 183 -21.17 31.44 -24.74
CA THR A 183 -21.65 32.80 -25.00
C THR A 183 -20.88 33.46 -26.17
N PHE A 184 -19.58 33.21 -26.29
CA PHE A 184 -18.79 33.71 -27.40
C PHE A 184 -19.17 33.06 -28.72
N ALA A 185 -19.39 31.75 -28.73
CA ALA A 185 -19.84 31.01 -29.91
C ALA A 185 -21.19 31.56 -30.42
N GLU A 186 -22.16 31.78 -29.53
CA GLU A 186 -23.44 32.40 -29.88
C GLU A 186 -23.27 33.80 -30.51
N LYS A 187 -22.35 34.61 -29.99
CA LYS A 187 -22.03 35.92 -30.57
C LYS A 187 -21.38 35.81 -31.95
N MET A 188 -20.53 34.81 -32.17
CA MET A 188 -19.90 34.55 -33.46
C MET A 188 -20.93 34.09 -34.50
N ASP A 189 -21.87 33.23 -34.12
CA ASP A 189 -22.96 32.79 -35.00
C ASP A 189 -23.85 33.97 -35.39
N LEU A 190 -24.19 34.85 -34.44
CA LEU A 190 -24.95 36.07 -34.71
C LEU A 190 -24.17 37.03 -35.63
N PHE A 191 -22.85 37.13 -35.47
CA PHE A 191 -22.01 37.94 -36.35
C PHE A 191 -21.95 37.36 -37.76
N ALA A 192 -21.82 36.05 -37.90
CA ALA A 192 -21.86 35.35 -39.18
C ALA A 192 -23.20 35.58 -39.90
N ALA A 193 -24.32 35.41 -39.19
CA ALA A 193 -25.66 35.69 -39.73
C ALA A 193 -25.80 37.15 -40.20
N ARG A 194 -25.24 38.12 -39.46
CA ARG A 194 -25.23 39.52 -39.88
C ARG A 194 -24.43 39.75 -41.16
N LEU A 195 -23.28 39.10 -41.31
CA LEU A 195 -22.48 39.18 -42.53
C LEU A 195 -23.23 38.63 -43.74
N GLU A 196 -23.99 37.54 -43.58
CA GLU A 196 -24.83 36.99 -44.64
C GLU A 196 -25.99 37.92 -45.04
N THR A 197 -26.54 38.68 -44.08
CA THR A 197 -27.60 39.66 -44.36
C THR A 197 -27.11 40.97 -44.97
N LEU A 198 -25.79 41.20 -45.05
CA LEU A 198 -25.27 42.38 -45.75
C LEU A 198 -25.58 42.24 -47.25
N PRO A 199 -26.40 43.13 -47.85
CA PRO A 199 -26.67 43.07 -49.27
C PRO A 199 -25.34 43.25 -50.03
N ALA A 200 -25.16 42.46 -51.10
CA ALA A 200 -24.05 42.57 -52.04
C ALA A 200 -24.06 43.96 -52.72
N THR A 201 -23.69 44.99 -51.98
CA THR A 201 -23.63 46.39 -52.41
C THR A 201 -22.26 46.69 -53.04
N VAL A 202 -21.65 45.65 -53.63
CA VAL A 202 -20.51 45.76 -54.52
C VAL A 202 -20.96 45.21 -55.87
N ALA A 203 -21.99 45.84 -56.45
CA ALA A 203 -22.18 45.77 -57.88
C ALA A 203 -20.93 46.41 -58.52
N PRO A 204 -20.25 45.74 -59.47
CA PRO A 204 -19.10 46.33 -60.15
C PRO A 204 -19.58 47.58 -60.86
N ARG A 205 -19.06 48.73 -60.44
CA ARG A 205 -19.31 50.03 -61.06
C ARG A 205 -18.86 49.89 -62.52
N ALA A 206 -19.82 49.81 -63.44
CA ALA A 206 -19.55 49.67 -64.87
C ALA A 206 -18.58 50.79 -65.31
N PRO A 207 -17.54 50.47 -66.09
CA PRO A 207 -16.60 51.48 -66.56
C PRO A 207 -17.34 52.52 -67.41
N PRO A 208 -16.98 53.81 -67.33
CA PRO A 208 -17.61 54.85 -68.13
C PRO A 208 -17.41 54.53 -69.61
N SER A 209 -18.53 54.36 -70.31
CA SER A 209 -18.60 54.25 -71.77
C SER A 209 -17.96 55.49 -72.40
N CYS A 210 -16.73 55.36 -72.89
CA CYS A 210 -16.12 56.36 -73.77
C CYS A 210 -16.98 56.55 -75.01
N GLY A 211 -17.71 57.66 -75.08
CA GLY A 211 -18.46 58.06 -76.26
C GLY A 211 -17.54 58.21 -77.46
N ALA A 212 -17.78 57.41 -78.50
CA ALA A 212 -17.19 57.59 -79.81
C ALA A 212 -17.66 58.93 -80.40
N ARG A 213 -16.76 59.91 -80.46
CA ARG A 213 -17.00 61.21 -81.10
C ARG A 213 -16.82 61.04 -82.60
N ALA A 214 -17.93 60.99 -83.34
CA ALA A 214 -17.93 61.02 -84.79
C ALA A 214 -17.36 62.35 -85.32
N THR A 215 -16.34 62.27 -86.17
CA THR A 215 -15.82 63.38 -86.98
C THR A 215 -16.66 63.54 -88.24
N PRO A 216 -17.19 64.74 -88.56
CA PRO A 216 -17.71 64.99 -89.88
C PRO A 216 -16.56 65.41 -90.81
N PHE A 217 -16.38 64.61 -91.85
CA PHE A 217 -15.68 64.97 -93.07
C PHE A 217 -16.39 66.17 -93.72
N ALA A 218 -15.68 67.28 -93.95
CA ALA A 218 -16.13 68.33 -94.84
C ALA A 218 -14.98 68.72 -95.79
N ARG A 219 -15.15 68.27 -97.03
CA ARG A 219 -14.43 68.66 -98.25
C ARG A 219 -15.01 69.98 -98.76
N ALA A 220 -14.14 70.93 -99.11
CA ALA A 220 -14.07 71.67 -100.39
C ALA A 220 -13.34 72.99 -100.17
#